data_AF-A0A932LJ92-F1
#
_entry.id   AF-A0A932LJ92-F1
#
_cell.length_a   1.000
_cell.length_b   1.000
_cell.length_c   1.000
_cell.angle_alpha   90.00
_cell.angle_beta   90.00
_cell.angle_gamma   90.00
#
_symmetry.space_group_name_H-M   'P 1'
#
loop_
_entity.id
_entity.type
_entity.pdbx_description
1 polymer ?
#
loop_
_entity_poly.entity_id
_entity_poly.type
_entity_poly.pdbx_seq_one_letter_code
_entity_poly.pdbx_strand_id
1 'polypeptide(L)'
;MPLRLLATQSILKAALCYDGLGWWVIPIKPGSKKAACSWKRYQHSRPKPGALRQWFTRRSAYGVAVVLGNVSGCLACRDFDRAEAYECWAGQHPDLARLLPTVRTGRGYHV
;
A
#
# COMPACT_ATOMS: atom_id res chain seq x y z
N MET A 1 8.03 21.53 17.54
CA MET A 1 6.89 20.90 16.86
C MET A 1 7.34 19.55 16.29
N PRO A 2 6.95 18.39 16.85
CA PRO A 2 7.65 17.14 16.52
C PRO A 2 7.11 16.55 15.21
N LEU A 3 8.00 16.35 14.23
CA LEU A 3 7.73 15.71 12.93
C LEU A 3 6.92 14.39 13.02
N ARG A 4 6.95 13.70 14.17
CA ARG A 4 6.29 12.42 14.39
C ARG A 4 4.76 12.48 14.38
N LEU A 5 4.13 13.60 14.72
CA LEU A 5 2.65 13.70 14.73
C LEU A 5 2.09 13.86 13.31
N LEU A 6 2.84 14.50 12.42
CA LEU A 6 2.47 14.74 11.02
C LEU A 6 2.50 13.43 10.19
N ALA A 7 3.46 12.55 10.47
CA ALA A 7 3.60 11.27 9.76
C ALA A 7 2.47 10.26 10.07
N THR A 8 1.95 10.23 11.30
CA THR A 8 0.81 9.36 11.64
C THR A 8 -0.50 9.86 11.03
N GLN A 9 -0.68 11.19 10.96
CA GLN A 9 -1.82 11.78 10.25
C GLN A 9 -1.76 11.51 8.74
N SER A 10 -0.56 11.46 8.15
CA SER A 10 -0.40 11.16 6.72
C SER A 10 -0.72 9.69 6.39
N ILE A 11 -0.31 8.73 7.22
CA ILE A 11 -0.57 7.30 6.96
C ILE A 11 -2.04 6.93 7.19
N LEU A 12 -2.69 7.44 8.25
CA LEU A 12 -4.13 7.23 8.43
C LEU A 12 -4.93 7.81 7.25
N LYS A 13 -4.55 9.01 6.77
CA LYS A 13 -5.18 9.62 5.60
C LYS A 13 -5.02 8.76 4.35
N ALA A 14 -3.83 8.22 4.10
CA ALA A 14 -3.58 7.30 2.99
C ALA A 14 -4.42 6.02 3.11
N ALA A 15 -4.45 5.40 4.30
CA ALA A 15 -5.25 4.20 4.55
C ALA A 15 -6.75 4.43 4.31
N LEU A 16 -7.30 5.56 4.79
CA LEU A 16 -8.70 5.93 4.54
C LEU A 16 -8.98 6.23 3.06
N CYS A 17 -8.02 6.85 2.35
CA CYS A 17 -8.13 7.07 0.91
C CYS A 17 -8.21 5.73 0.15
N TYR A 18 -7.29 4.81 0.43
CA TYR A 18 -7.28 3.48 -0.20
C TYR A 18 -8.54 2.68 0.11
N ASP A 19 -9.01 2.72 1.37
CA ASP A 19 -10.28 2.10 1.75
C ASP A 19 -11.48 2.68 0.98
N GLY A 20 -11.48 4.01 0.75
CA GLY A 20 -12.47 4.72 -0.07
C GLY A 20 -12.42 4.36 -1.55
N LEU A 21 -11.26 3.93 -2.07
CA LEU A 21 -11.12 3.32 -3.40
C LEU A 21 -11.58 1.85 -3.44
N GLY A 22 -12.10 1.32 -2.33
CA GLY A 22 -12.54 -0.07 -2.20
C GLY A 22 -11.41 -1.04 -1.85
N TRP A 23 -10.18 -0.58 -1.68
CA TRP A 23 -9.03 -1.44 -1.40
C TRP A 23 -8.97 -1.88 0.05
N TRP A 24 -8.58 -3.13 0.28
CA TRP A 24 -8.44 -3.66 1.64
C TRP A 24 -7.04 -3.37 2.16
N VAL A 25 -6.97 -2.64 3.27
CA VAL A 25 -5.73 -2.11 3.83
C VAL A 25 -5.39 -2.74 5.17
N ILE A 26 -4.11 -2.99 5.39
CA ILE A 26 -3.55 -3.55 6.61
C ILE A 26 -2.36 -2.72 7.11
N PRO A 27 -2.12 -2.65 8.43
CA PRO A 27 -0.96 -1.96 8.98
C PRO A 27 0.32 -2.77 8.84
N ILE A 28 1.43 -2.08 8.57
CA ILE A 28 2.79 -2.63 8.51
C ILE A 28 3.62 -2.13 9.70
N LYS A 29 4.42 -3.03 10.27
CA LYS A 29 5.35 -2.73 11.37
C LYS A 29 6.45 -1.78 10.89
N PRO A 30 6.83 -0.77 11.69
CA PRO A 30 7.86 0.21 11.33
C PRO A 30 9.17 -0.44 10.92
N GLY A 31 9.82 0.14 9.89
CA GLY A 31 11.14 -0.31 9.42
C GLY A 31 11.17 -1.74 8.90
N SER A 32 10.01 -2.32 8.57
CA SER A 32 9.91 -3.70 8.12
C SER A 32 8.86 -3.85 7.02
N LYS A 33 8.88 -5.00 6.33
CA LYS A 33 7.81 -5.42 5.41
C LYS A 33 6.82 -6.40 6.05
N LYS A 34 6.73 -6.43 7.39
CA LYS A 34 5.88 -7.38 8.13
C LYS A 34 4.58 -6.71 8.56
N ALA A 35 3.45 -7.39 8.36
CA ALA A 35 2.17 -6.91 8.87
C ALA A 35 2.18 -6.78 10.41
N ALA A 36 1.50 -5.74 10.91
CA ALA A 36 1.28 -5.50 12.34
C ALA A 36 0.02 -6.20 12.88
N CYS A 37 -0.62 -7.05 12.06
CA CYS A 37 -1.78 -7.85 12.43
C CYS A 37 -1.72 -9.24 11.75
N SER A 38 -2.57 -10.18 12.19
CA SER A 38 -2.78 -11.48 11.53
C SER A 38 -3.49 -11.28 10.19
N TRP A 39 -2.73 -10.93 9.16
CA TRP A 39 -3.27 -10.31 7.96
C TRP A 39 -3.94 -11.28 6.96
N LYS A 40 -3.53 -12.55 6.94
CA LYS A 40 -3.98 -13.53 5.93
C LYS A 40 -5.51 -13.65 5.84
N ARG A 41 -6.23 -13.44 6.94
CA ARG A 41 -7.70 -13.42 6.99
C ARG A 41 -8.32 -12.32 6.11
N TYR A 42 -7.61 -11.22 5.90
CA TYR A 42 -8.05 -10.11 5.04
C TYR A 42 -7.87 -10.42 3.55
N GLN A 43 -7.46 -11.64 3.18
CA GLN A 43 -7.65 -12.13 1.81
C GLN A 43 -9.08 -12.63 1.57
N HIS A 44 -9.89 -12.79 2.62
CA HIS A 44 -11.24 -13.36 2.53
C HIS A 44 -12.31 -12.61 3.35
N SER A 45 -11.94 -11.79 4.34
CA SER A 45 -12.92 -11.06 5.16
C SER A 45 -12.47 -9.63 5.47
N ARG A 46 -13.34 -8.63 5.26
CA ARG A 46 -12.96 -7.21 5.39
C ARG A 46 -12.64 -6.85 6.84
N PRO A 47 -11.70 -5.92 7.09
CA PRO A 47 -11.56 -5.30 8.41
C PRO A 47 -12.91 -4.75 8.91
N LYS A 48 -13.17 -4.89 10.21
CA LYS A 48 -14.38 -4.32 10.83
C LYS A 48 -14.40 -2.80 10.67
N PRO A 49 -15.59 -2.16 10.62
CA PRO A 49 -15.70 -0.72 10.71
C PRO A 49 -14.88 -0.16 11.89
N GLY A 50 -14.10 0.89 11.65
CA GLY A 50 -13.23 1.50 12.65
C GLY A 50 -11.87 0.81 12.88
N ALA A 51 -11.61 -0.38 12.31
CA ALA A 51 -10.33 -1.07 12.44
C ALA A 51 -9.15 -0.23 11.91
N LEU A 52 -9.32 0.44 10.77
CA LEU A 52 -8.28 1.32 10.21
C LEU A 52 -7.93 2.46 11.17
N ARG A 53 -8.94 3.13 11.73
CA ARG A 53 -8.71 4.17 12.75
C ARG A 53 -7.96 3.59 13.93
N GLN A 54 -8.35 2.42 14.45
CA GLN A 54 -7.64 1.79 15.57
C GLN A 54 -6.17 1.44 15.21
N TRP A 55 -5.92 0.89 14.04
CA TRP A 55 -4.58 0.51 13.62
C TRP A 55 -3.65 1.70 13.39
N PHE A 56 -4.15 2.76 12.76
CA PHE A 56 -3.32 3.88 12.31
C PHE A 56 -3.33 5.11 13.24
N THR A 57 -4.17 5.13 14.29
CA THR A 57 -4.07 6.13 15.38
C THR A 57 -3.22 5.66 16.55
N ARG A 58 -3.15 4.35 16.80
CA ARG A 58 -2.26 3.79 17.81
C ARG A 58 -0.82 3.85 17.30
N ARG A 59 0.13 4.28 18.13
CA ARG A 59 1.56 4.60 17.84
C ARG A 59 2.43 3.41 17.35
N SER A 60 1.86 2.39 16.70
CA SER A 60 2.54 1.15 16.32
C SER A 60 2.48 0.79 14.83
N ALA A 61 1.69 1.49 14.01
CA ALA A 61 1.65 1.29 12.56
C ALA A 61 2.26 2.48 11.82
N TYR A 62 3.33 2.24 11.06
CA TYR A 62 4.03 3.29 10.32
C TYR A 62 3.95 3.11 8.80
N GLY A 63 3.61 1.91 8.34
CA GLY A 63 3.35 1.64 6.93
C GLY A 63 1.93 1.15 6.72
N VAL A 64 1.43 1.34 5.50
CA VAL A 64 0.18 0.79 4.99
C VAL A 64 0.51 -0.21 3.89
N ALA A 65 -0.19 -1.33 3.85
CA ALA A 65 -0.16 -2.24 2.71
C ALA A 65 -1.58 -2.51 2.23
N VAL A 66 -1.72 -2.73 0.93
CA VAL A 66 -2.96 -3.12 0.28
C VAL A 66 -2.95 -4.63 0.03
N VAL A 67 -4.04 -5.30 0.34
CA VAL A 67 -4.26 -6.70 -0.02
C VAL A 67 -4.77 -6.73 -1.46
N LEU A 68 -3.96 -7.25 -2.38
CA LEU A 68 -4.27 -7.33 -3.80
C LEU A 68 -5.33 -8.40 -4.12
N GLY A 69 -5.75 -8.46 -5.38
CA GLY A 69 -6.70 -9.46 -5.89
C GLY A 69 -8.16 -9.06 -5.72
N ASN A 70 -9.05 -10.05 -5.76
CA ASN A 70 -10.50 -9.84 -5.81
C ASN A 70 -11.04 -8.97 -4.67
N VAL A 71 -10.44 -9.06 -3.47
CA VAL A 71 -10.86 -8.25 -2.32
C VAL A 71 -10.71 -6.74 -2.54
N SER A 72 -9.79 -6.34 -3.43
CA SER A 72 -9.53 -4.95 -3.81
C SER A 72 -9.90 -4.67 -5.26
N GLY A 73 -10.95 -5.30 -5.79
CA GLY A 73 -11.43 -5.05 -7.15
C GLY A 73 -10.49 -5.56 -8.24
N CYS A 74 -9.86 -6.73 -8.00
CA CYS A 74 -8.87 -7.32 -8.91
C CYS A 74 -7.61 -6.47 -9.09
N LEU A 75 -7.31 -5.58 -8.15
CA LEU A 75 -6.07 -4.82 -8.14
C LEU A 75 -4.86 -5.77 -8.14
N ALA A 76 -3.93 -5.53 -9.04
CA ALA A 76 -2.64 -6.21 -9.11
C ALA A 76 -1.52 -5.18 -9.05
N CYS A 77 -0.33 -5.62 -8.64
CA CYS A 77 0.89 -4.82 -8.62
C CYS A 77 1.94 -5.58 -9.40
N ARG A 78 2.49 -4.95 -10.44
CA ARG A 78 3.64 -5.48 -11.16
C ARG A 78 4.90 -4.99 -10.47
N ASP A 79 5.56 -5.89 -9.75
CA ASP A 79 6.80 -5.60 -9.02
C ASP A 79 8.01 -5.83 -9.92
N PHE A 80 8.66 -4.74 -10.32
CA PHE A 80 9.95 -4.79 -10.99
C PHE A 80 11.06 -4.66 -9.95
N ASP A 81 11.75 -5.77 -9.66
CA ASP A 81 12.90 -5.79 -8.74
C ASP A 81 14.10 -4.98 -9.25
N ARG A 82 14.15 -4.70 -10.55
CA ARG A 82 15.23 -3.99 -11.25
C ARG A 82 14.70 -2.80 -12.04
N ALA A 83 15.39 -1.67 -11.95
CA ALA A 83 15.03 -0.46 -12.69
C ALA A 83 15.01 -0.68 -14.22
N GLU A 84 16.00 -1.40 -14.76
CA GLU A 84 16.13 -1.58 -16.21
C GLU A 84 14.98 -2.43 -16.79
N ALA A 85 14.44 -3.36 -15.98
CA ALA A 85 13.29 -4.16 -16.39
C ALA A 85 12.01 -3.33 -16.47
N TYR A 86 11.82 -2.37 -15.57
CA TYR A 86 10.74 -1.39 -15.66
C TYR A 86 10.91 -0.49 -16.87
N GLU A 87 12.11 0.05 -17.10
CA GLU A 87 12.39 0.95 -18.23
C GLU A 87 12.13 0.27 -19.59
N CYS A 88 12.54 -0.99 -19.73
CA CYS A 88 12.23 -1.80 -20.91
C CYS A 88 10.72 -1.97 -21.11
N TRP A 89 9.99 -2.35 -20.05
CA TRP A 89 8.53 -2.48 -20.12
C TRP A 89 7.84 -1.14 -20.44
N ALA A 90 8.28 -0.05 -19.82
CA ALA A 90 7.72 1.28 -20.04
C ALA A 90 7.95 1.77 -21.47
N GLY A 91 9.11 1.47 -22.06
CA GLY A 91 9.40 1.76 -23.47
C GLY A 91 8.52 0.96 -24.45
N GLN A 92 8.16 -0.27 -24.09
CA GLN A 92 7.24 -1.12 -24.88
C GLN A 92 5.77 -0.76 -24.67
N HIS A 93 5.42 -0.16 -23.54
CA HIS A 93 4.05 0.17 -23.15
C HIS A 93 3.92 1.62 -22.63
N PRO A 94 4.26 2.63 -23.45
CA PRO A 94 4.36 4.03 -22.99
C PRO A 94 3.04 4.59 -22.48
N ASP A 95 1.91 4.22 -23.07
CA ASP A 95 0.59 4.68 -22.64
C ASP A 95 0.22 4.15 -21.24
N LEU A 96 0.55 2.88 -20.96
CA LEU A 96 0.30 2.28 -19.65
C LEU A 96 1.24 2.87 -18.59
N ALA A 97 2.52 3.03 -18.92
CA ALA A 97 3.48 3.65 -18.00
C ALA A 97 3.12 5.10 -17.64
N ARG A 98 2.47 5.83 -18.56
CA ARG A 98 1.97 7.19 -18.30
C ARG A 98 0.70 7.22 -17.45
N LEU A 99 -0.17 6.23 -17.61
CA LEU A 99 -1.51 6.20 -16.99
C LEU A 99 -1.51 5.55 -15.60
N LEU A 100 -0.76 4.45 -15.42
CA LEU A 100 -0.82 3.62 -14.23
C LEU A 100 -0.02 4.23 -13.06
N PRO A 101 -0.54 4.17 -11.82
CA PRO A 101 0.20 4.63 -10.65
C PRO A 101 1.54 3.89 -10.54
N THR A 102 2.64 4.62 -10.62
CA THR A 102 3.98 4.05 -10.57
C THR A 102 4.77 4.67 -9.41
N VAL A 103 5.46 3.84 -8.63
CA VAL A 103 6.32 4.31 -7.54
C VAL A 103 7.70 3.64 -7.60
N ARG A 104 8.74 4.44 -7.41
CA ARG A 104 10.11 3.94 -7.26
C ARG A 104 10.28 3.29 -5.88
N THR A 105 10.81 2.07 -5.88
CA THR A 105 11.16 1.33 -4.67
C THR A 105 12.65 1.48 -4.38
N GLY A 106 13.16 0.78 -3.35
CA GLY A 106 14.59 0.81 -3.03
C GLY A 106 15.50 0.27 -4.15
N ARG A 107 14.97 -0.57 -5.05
CA ARG A 107 15.76 -1.20 -6.14
C ARG A 107 15.13 -1.06 -7.54
N GLY A 108 13.81 -0.97 -7.63
CA GLY A 108 13.11 -0.90 -8.91
C GLY A 108 11.80 -0.14 -8.79
N TYR A 109 10.70 -0.71 -9.30
CA TYR A 109 9.42 0.01 -9.43
C TYR A 109 8.23 -0.89 -9.15
N HIS A 110 7.18 -0.31 -8.57
CA HIS A 110 5.84 -0.89 -8.52
C HIS A 110 4.94 -0.12 -9.47
N VAL A 111 4.23 -0.86 -10.33
CA VAL A 111 3.18 -0.36 -11.23
C VAL A 111 1.85 -1.02 -10.87
#